data_AF-A0A9P6PYK3-F1
#
_entry.id   AF-A0A9P6PYK3-F1
#
_cell.length_a   1.000
_cell.length_b   1.000
_cell.length_c   1.000
_cell.angle_alpha   90.00
_cell.angle_beta   90.00
_cell.angle_gamma   90.00
#
_symmetry.space_group_name_H-M   'P 1'
#
loop_
_entity.id
_entity.type
_entity.pdbx_description
1 polymer ?
#
loop_
_entity_poly.entity_id
_entity_poly.type
_entity_poly.pdbx_seq_one_letter_code
_entity_poly.pdbx_strand_id
1 'polypeptide(L)'
;MSAAVSTYIPTVLPTEGRLGHLTPEQTETLKQFWAQLYDVFNGKTPIDQTVPSSFKGQAREVEGDDASAAPAAPAQKPGWFSRGKSASETSTAPAAPRFTGQDLQKAFWKLTMMDHPDVLVLKYIRARKWILADALKMFINCLKWRIVERMDELIQLSDQELDAKYPKFIEQMRMGKGYLRGADPHGRPMSVINTRFHFKGDQPAETIHRFTLHTMECGRMVVPEGTENVIVLFDLSDFGLQNMDWGFVRLFVQCFESYFP
;
A
#
# COMPACT_ATOMS: atom_id res chain seq x y z
N MET A 1 -15.54 -41.59 15.11
CA MET A 1 -15.18 -40.63 14.05
C MET A 1 -13.68 -40.74 13.82
N SER A 2 -13.28 -41.27 12.66
CA SER A 2 -11.87 -41.38 12.28
C SER A 2 -11.31 -39.97 12.09
N ALA A 3 -10.34 -39.56 12.90
CA ALA A 3 -9.62 -38.32 12.68
C ALA A 3 -8.81 -38.51 11.39
N ALA A 4 -9.19 -37.80 10.32
CA ALA A 4 -8.39 -37.77 9.12
C ALA A 4 -6.98 -37.29 9.50
N VAL A 5 -5.98 -38.16 9.31
CA VAL A 5 -4.57 -37.80 9.51
C VAL A 5 -4.26 -36.73 8.48
N SER A 6 -4.03 -35.51 8.94
CA SER A 6 -3.69 -34.38 8.08
C SER A 6 -2.46 -34.76 7.23
N THR A 7 -2.61 -34.77 5.91
CA THR A 7 -1.51 -34.98 4.96
C THR A 7 -0.66 -33.72 4.77
N TYR A 8 -0.87 -32.70 5.59
CA TYR A 8 -0.16 -31.44 5.52
C TYR A 8 1.29 -31.63 5.94
N ILE A 9 2.20 -31.52 4.99
CA ILE A 9 3.64 -31.44 5.24
C ILE A 9 3.95 -29.97 5.58
N PRO A 10 4.44 -29.65 6.78
CA PRO A 10 4.79 -28.27 7.13
C PRO A 10 5.92 -27.80 6.23
N THR A 11 5.68 -26.80 5.40
CA THR A 11 6.72 -26.17 4.60
C THR A 11 7.61 -25.33 5.51
N VAL A 12 8.92 -25.51 5.49
CA VAL A 12 9.83 -24.59 6.20
C VAL A 12 9.77 -23.24 5.51
N LEU A 13 9.37 -22.19 6.23
CA LEU A 13 9.35 -20.84 5.67
C LEU A 13 10.79 -20.41 5.32
N PRO A 14 11.04 -19.83 4.14
CA PRO A 14 12.35 -19.31 3.80
C PRO A 14 12.76 -18.20 4.77
N THR A 15 13.88 -18.39 5.48
CA THR A 15 14.45 -17.43 6.43
C THR A 15 15.58 -16.58 5.86
N GLU A 16 16.03 -16.88 4.63
CA GLU A 16 17.11 -16.16 3.97
C GLU A 16 16.82 -14.66 3.90
N GLY A 17 17.81 -13.85 4.31
CA GLY A 17 17.67 -12.39 4.27
C GLY A 17 16.76 -11.80 5.34
N ARG A 18 16.29 -12.60 6.31
CA ARG A 18 15.59 -12.10 7.50
C ARG A 18 16.57 -11.78 8.62
N LEU A 19 16.09 -10.98 9.59
CA LEU A 19 16.88 -10.65 10.77
C LEU A 19 17.35 -11.94 11.47
N GLY A 20 18.64 -11.99 11.83
CA GLY A 20 19.28 -13.19 12.40
C GLY A 20 19.76 -14.23 11.37
N HIS A 21 19.41 -14.08 10.10
CA HIS A 21 19.77 -15.01 9.01
C HIS A 21 20.39 -14.28 7.80
N LEU A 22 21.16 -13.22 8.08
CA LEU A 22 21.84 -12.44 7.06
C LEU A 22 23.24 -13.00 6.77
N THR A 23 23.65 -13.00 5.49
CA THR A 23 25.07 -13.18 5.14
C THR A 23 25.88 -11.92 5.54
N PRO A 24 27.23 -11.99 5.55
CA PRO A 24 28.06 -10.81 5.77
C PRO A 24 27.77 -9.67 4.78
N GLU A 25 27.57 -9.98 3.51
CA GLU A 25 27.28 -9.01 2.44
C GLU A 25 25.89 -8.38 2.62
N GLN A 26 24.91 -9.18 3.01
CA GLN A 26 23.57 -8.72 3.35
C GLN A 26 23.58 -7.80 4.58
N THR A 27 24.36 -8.15 5.59
CA THR A 27 24.57 -7.32 6.79
C THR A 27 25.20 -5.98 6.43
N GLU A 28 26.19 -5.98 5.55
CA GLU A 28 26.81 -4.74 5.07
C GLU A 28 25.82 -3.88 4.28
N THR A 29 25.01 -4.49 3.42
CA THR A 29 23.94 -3.78 2.68
C THR A 29 22.93 -3.12 3.62
N LEU A 30 22.52 -3.81 4.69
CA LEU A 30 21.64 -3.26 5.72
C LEU A 30 22.26 -2.06 6.43
N LYS A 31 23.55 -2.14 6.80
CA LYS A 31 24.27 -1.01 7.43
C LYS A 31 24.35 0.20 6.49
N GLN A 32 24.65 -0.03 5.21
CA GLN A 32 24.71 1.03 4.21
C GLN A 32 23.33 1.68 3.98
N PHE A 33 22.26 0.88 3.98
CA PHE A 33 20.89 1.39 3.93
C PHE A 33 20.62 2.35 5.09
N TRP A 34 20.96 1.94 6.31
CA TRP A 34 20.78 2.79 7.50
C TRP A 34 21.56 4.08 7.42
N ALA A 35 22.84 4.02 7.03
CA ALA A 35 23.67 5.20 6.86
C ALA A 35 23.04 6.21 5.88
N GLN A 36 22.60 5.74 4.71
CA GLN A 36 21.96 6.60 3.70
C GLN A 36 20.60 7.12 4.18
N LEU A 37 19.81 6.30 4.88
CA LEU A 37 18.53 6.73 5.44
C LEU A 37 18.72 7.85 6.48
N TYR A 38 19.73 7.76 7.35
CA TYR A 38 20.04 8.82 8.30
C TYR A 38 20.57 10.08 7.62
N ASP A 39 21.34 9.97 6.55
CA ASP A 39 21.77 11.14 5.77
C ASP A 39 20.57 11.86 5.13
N VAL A 40 19.55 11.12 4.68
CA VAL A 40 18.27 11.68 4.24
C VAL A 40 17.52 12.36 5.40
N PHE A 41 17.40 11.72 6.56
CA PHE A 41 16.72 12.30 7.74
C PHE A 41 17.40 13.58 8.23
N ASN A 42 18.73 13.63 8.19
CA ASN A 42 19.52 14.78 8.59
C ASN A 42 19.63 15.86 7.50
N GLY A 43 18.98 15.67 6.35
CA GLY A 43 18.97 16.64 5.25
C GLY A 43 20.29 16.78 4.50
N LYS A 44 21.23 15.84 4.66
CA LYS A 44 22.50 15.82 3.92
C LYS A 44 22.31 15.35 2.48
N THR A 45 21.32 14.49 2.26
CA THR A 45 20.96 13.99 0.92
C THR A 45 19.70 14.70 0.43
N PRO A 46 19.70 15.28 -0.80
CA PRO A 46 18.50 15.87 -1.38
C PRO A 46 17.39 14.83 -1.52
N ILE A 47 16.18 15.20 -1.07
CA ILE A 47 14.99 14.37 -1.23
C ILE A 47 14.32 14.74 -2.55
N ASP A 48 14.06 13.73 -3.39
CA ASP A 48 13.18 13.88 -4.54
C ASP A 48 11.80 14.38 -4.08
N GLN A 49 11.37 15.55 -4.54
CA GLN A 49 10.11 16.16 -4.11
C GLN A 49 8.90 15.68 -4.92
N THR A 50 9.07 14.68 -5.79
CA THR A 50 7.92 14.05 -6.46
C THR A 50 6.97 13.45 -5.42
N VAL A 51 5.71 13.87 -5.51
CA VAL A 51 4.63 13.36 -4.68
C VAL A 51 4.26 11.97 -5.22
N PRO A 52 4.36 10.90 -4.41
CA PRO A 52 3.95 9.58 -4.85
C PRO A 52 2.48 9.58 -5.31
N SER A 53 2.16 8.69 -6.25
CA SER A 53 0.76 8.48 -6.63
C SER A 53 -0.01 8.03 -5.37
N SER A 54 -0.92 8.89 -4.93
CA SER A 54 -1.92 8.63 -3.91
C SER A 54 -3.28 8.51 -4.60
N PHE A 55 -4.26 7.91 -3.94
CA PHE A 55 -5.60 7.75 -4.51
C PHE A 55 -6.18 9.12 -4.91
N LYS A 56 -6.41 9.32 -6.21
CA LYS A 56 -6.95 10.57 -6.77
C LYS A 56 -8.48 10.64 -6.76
N GLY A 57 -9.16 9.78 -6.00
CA GLY A 57 -10.61 9.65 -6.13
C GLY A 57 -11.01 9.10 -7.50
N GLN A 58 -12.32 9.03 -7.74
CA GLN A 58 -12.89 8.66 -9.03
C GLN A 58 -12.58 9.74 -10.07
N ALA A 59 -11.37 9.74 -10.63
CA ALA A 59 -11.20 10.27 -11.98
C ALA A 59 -12.14 9.45 -12.87
N ARG A 60 -13.08 10.13 -13.53
CA ARG A 60 -14.00 9.54 -14.51
C ARG A 60 -13.14 8.75 -15.49
N GLU A 61 -13.18 7.42 -15.39
CA GLU A 61 -12.57 6.56 -16.40
C GLU A 61 -13.34 6.85 -17.69
N VAL A 62 -12.67 7.52 -18.62
CA VAL A 62 -13.10 7.51 -20.01
C VAL A 62 -12.89 6.07 -20.45
N GLU A 63 -13.98 5.37 -20.78
CA GLU A 63 -13.92 4.04 -21.39
C GLU A 63 -12.98 4.07 -22.61
N GLY A 64 -12.09 3.09 -22.68
CA GLY A 64 -11.24 2.83 -23.85
C GLY A 64 -9.84 2.34 -23.49
N ASP A 65 -9.68 1.06 -23.20
CA ASP A 65 -9.31 0.03 -24.20
C ASP A 65 -8.68 -1.18 -23.49
N ASP A 66 -9.24 -2.35 -23.83
CA ASP A 66 -8.80 -3.67 -23.37
C ASP A 66 -7.39 -4.02 -23.85
N ALA A 67 -6.72 -4.84 -23.04
CA ALA A 67 -5.36 -5.30 -23.25
C ALA A 67 -5.21 -6.23 -24.47
N SER A 68 -4.15 -6.03 -25.27
CA SER A 68 -3.38 -7.13 -25.86
C SER A 68 -1.95 -6.70 -26.23
N ALA A 69 -1.01 -7.64 -26.12
CA ALA A 69 0.43 -7.41 -26.16
C ALA A 69 1.06 -7.53 -27.56
N ALA A 70 1.90 -6.53 -27.90
CA ALA A 70 3.11 -6.50 -28.76
C ALA A 70 3.02 -6.72 -30.30
N PRO A 71 4.07 -6.33 -31.10
CA PRO A 71 4.72 -5.00 -31.22
C PRO A 71 4.96 -4.55 -32.69
N ALA A 72 5.09 -3.23 -32.98
CA ALA A 72 5.96 -2.60 -34.02
C ALA A 72 5.61 -1.11 -34.29
N ALA A 73 6.61 -0.32 -34.68
CA ALA A 73 6.63 1.14 -34.82
C ALA A 73 6.06 1.68 -36.18
N PRO A 74 6.30 2.95 -36.58
CA PRO A 74 5.55 4.17 -36.21
C PRO A 74 4.84 4.83 -37.42
N ALA A 75 3.76 5.59 -37.20
CA ALA A 75 3.20 6.46 -38.25
C ALA A 75 2.47 7.70 -37.70
N GLN A 76 2.44 8.73 -38.52
CA GLN A 76 2.24 10.15 -38.24
C GLN A 76 0.76 10.58 -38.10
N LYS A 77 0.59 11.77 -37.51
CA LYS A 77 -0.64 12.54 -37.20
C LYS A 77 -1.52 12.85 -38.45
N PRO A 78 -2.77 13.34 -38.27
CA PRO A 78 -3.03 14.77 -37.97
C PRO A 78 -4.07 14.93 -36.84
N GLY A 79 -4.12 15.97 -36.00
CA GLY A 79 -4.13 17.38 -36.34
C GLY A 79 -5.58 17.90 -36.39
N TRP A 80 -6.22 18.15 -35.25
CA TRP A 80 -7.50 18.88 -35.17
C TRP A 80 -7.39 20.01 -34.16
N PHE A 81 -7.21 21.22 -34.69
CA PHE A 81 -7.41 22.47 -33.96
C PHE A 81 -8.90 22.59 -33.63
N SER A 82 -9.27 22.66 -32.35
CA SER A 82 -10.44 23.44 -31.94
C SER A 82 -10.08 24.34 -30.77
N ARG A 83 -9.88 25.60 -31.11
CA ARG A 83 -9.67 26.74 -30.24
C ARG A 83 -10.99 27.07 -29.52
N GLY A 84 -11.14 26.57 -28.30
CA GLY A 84 -12.13 27.03 -27.33
C GLY A 84 -11.47 27.97 -26.33
N LYS A 85 -11.79 29.26 -26.43
CA LYS A 85 -11.40 30.30 -25.46
C LYS A 85 -12.07 29.97 -24.12
N SER A 86 -11.31 29.60 -23.10
CA SER A 86 -11.76 29.69 -21.71
C SER A 86 -10.83 30.65 -20.96
N ALA A 87 -11.45 31.57 -20.25
CA ALA A 87 -10.81 32.63 -19.49
C ALA A 87 -9.78 32.05 -18.51
N SER A 88 -8.62 32.68 -18.47
CA SER A 88 -7.59 32.45 -17.47
C SER A 88 -8.11 32.90 -16.10
N GLU A 89 -8.85 32.02 -15.42
CA GLU A 89 -8.84 32.03 -13.96
C GLU A 89 -7.52 31.42 -13.52
N THR A 90 -6.62 32.29 -13.05
CA THR A 90 -5.41 31.90 -12.33
C THR A 90 -5.84 31.28 -10.99
N SER A 91 -6.35 30.04 -11.05
CA SER A 91 -6.36 29.17 -9.89
C SER A 91 -4.90 28.88 -9.58
N THR A 92 -4.37 29.55 -8.58
CA THR A 92 -3.11 29.16 -7.97
C THR A 92 -3.34 27.77 -7.40
N ALA A 93 -2.97 26.75 -8.18
CA ALA A 93 -2.96 25.38 -7.69
C ALA A 93 -2.17 25.37 -6.38
N PRO A 94 -2.68 24.75 -5.30
CA PRO A 94 -1.97 24.70 -4.04
C PRO A 94 -0.57 24.14 -4.28
N ALA A 95 0.44 24.80 -3.71
CA ALA A 95 1.82 24.37 -3.86
C ALA A 95 1.94 22.90 -3.43
N ALA A 96 2.59 22.08 -4.26
CA ALA A 96 2.77 20.67 -3.97
C ALA A 96 3.47 20.50 -2.59
N PRO A 97 3.07 19.51 -1.79
CA PRO A 97 3.69 19.29 -0.49
C PRO A 97 5.19 19.04 -0.67
N ARG A 98 5.99 19.71 0.16
CA ARG A 98 7.43 19.46 0.25
C ARG A 98 7.72 18.58 1.45
N PHE A 99 8.63 17.64 1.25
CA PHE A 99 9.06 16.68 2.26
C PHE A 99 10.44 17.08 2.80
N THR A 100 10.55 17.20 4.12
CA THR A 100 11.83 17.36 4.81
C THR A 100 12.34 16.01 5.35
N GLY A 101 13.63 15.94 5.65
CA GLY A 101 14.21 14.77 6.32
C GLY A 101 13.54 14.47 7.67
N GLN A 102 13.12 15.50 8.40
CA GLN A 102 12.38 15.37 9.66
C GLN A 102 10.98 14.79 9.47
N ASP A 103 10.28 15.14 8.38
CA ASP A 103 8.97 14.56 8.08
C ASP A 103 9.09 13.07 7.80
N LEU A 104 10.09 12.67 7.01
CA LEU A 104 10.37 11.26 6.72
C LEU A 104 10.79 10.50 7.97
N GLN A 105 11.60 11.09 8.85
CA GLN A 105 12.01 10.49 10.11
C GLN A 105 10.80 10.24 11.03
N LYS A 106 9.89 11.22 11.15
CA LYS A 106 8.64 11.06 11.93
C LYS A 106 7.77 9.96 11.33
N ALA A 107 7.57 9.96 10.01
CA ALA A 107 6.81 8.93 9.31
C ALA A 107 7.42 7.53 9.49
N PHE A 108 8.76 7.42 9.50
CA PHE A 108 9.47 6.17 9.72
C PHE A 108 9.21 5.58 11.10
N TRP A 109 9.32 6.39 12.16
CA TRP A 109 9.08 5.89 13.52
C TRP A 109 7.60 5.57 13.77
N LYS A 110 6.69 6.31 13.14
CA LYS A 110 5.26 5.97 13.15
C LYS A 110 4.93 4.73 12.32
N LEU A 111 5.63 4.48 11.22
CA LEU A 111 5.54 3.20 10.50
C LEU A 111 6.09 2.07 11.37
N THR A 112 7.17 2.30 12.11
CA THR A 112 7.82 1.27 12.93
C THR A 112 6.88 0.65 13.95
N MET A 113 6.10 1.46 14.67
CA MET A 113 5.14 1.00 15.69
C MET A 113 5.73 -0.09 16.59
N MET A 114 5.24 -1.33 16.48
CA MET A 114 5.64 -2.49 17.29
C MET A 114 6.64 -3.41 16.57
N ASP A 115 7.00 -3.11 15.32
CA ASP A 115 7.94 -3.90 14.53
C ASP A 115 9.40 -3.55 14.84
N HIS A 116 10.30 -4.51 14.62
CA HIS A 116 11.73 -4.22 14.65
C HIS A 116 12.12 -3.36 13.43
N PRO A 117 12.84 -2.23 13.62
CA PRO A 117 13.15 -1.31 12.52
C PRO A 117 13.96 -1.97 11.39
N ASP A 118 14.90 -2.87 11.71
CA ASP A 118 15.63 -3.63 10.68
C ASP A 118 14.72 -4.57 9.89
N VAL A 119 13.73 -5.21 10.53
CA VAL A 119 12.80 -6.11 9.83
C VAL A 119 12.03 -5.32 8.77
N LEU A 120 11.58 -4.12 9.11
CA LEU A 120 10.91 -3.23 8.14
C LEU A 120 11.82 -2.89 6.97
N VAL A 121 13.04 -2.41 7.24
CA VAL A 121 14.00 -2.06 6.18
C VAL A 121 14.35 -3.27 5.30
N LEU A 122 14.57 -4.44 5.91
CA LEU A 122 14.90 -5.68 5.21
C LEU A 122 13.80 -6.12 4.25
N LYS A 123 12.52 -5.88 4.55
CA LYS A 123 11.41 -6.15 3.61
C LYS A 123 11.61 -5.42 2.28
N TYR A 124 11.96 -4.13 2.32
CA TYR A 124 12.22 -3.32 1.13
C TYR A 124 13.51 -3.73 0.40
N ILE A 125 14.58 -4.04 1.15
CA ILE A 125 15.83 -4.52 0.57
C ILE A 125 15.60 -5.82 -0.20
N ARG A 126 14.90 -6.80 0.39
CA ARG A 126 14.57 -8.06 -0.27
C ARG A 126 13.62 -7.87 -1.44
N ALA A 127 12.60 -7.03 -1.31
CA ALA A 127 11.66 -6.70 -2.39
C ALA A 127 12.33 -6.05 -3.61
N ARG A 128 13.55 -5.52 -3.46
CA ARG A 128 14.39 -4.97 -4.54
C ARG A 128 15.65 -5.79 -4.78
N LYS A 129 15.63 -7.08 -4.44
CA LYS A 129 16.69 -8.07 -4.75
C LYS A 129 18.07 -7.58 -4.30
N TRP A 130 18.15 -6.94 -3.14
CA TRP A 130 19.38 -6.39 -2.57
C TRP A 130 20.02 -5.24 -3.36
N ILE A 131 19.30 -4.64 -4.31
CA ILE A 131 19.73 -3.41 -5.00
C ILE A 131 19.44 -2.21 -4.09
N LEU A 132 20.48 -1.74 -3.41
CA LEU A 132 20.39 -0.72 -2.35
C LEU A 132 19.67 0.57 -2.80
N ALA A 133 20.03 1.11 -3.96
CA ALA A 133 19.46 2.36 -4.47
C ALA A 133 17.95 2.24 -4.74
N ASP A 134 17.52 1.11 -5.31
CA ASP A 134 16.11 0.84 -5.60
C ASP A 134 15.31 0.60 -4.32
N ALA A 135 15.89 -0.12 -3.35
CA ALA A 135 15.31 -0.33 -2.03
C ALA A 135 15.10 1.00 -1.30
N LEU A 136 16.12 1.86 -1.25
CA LEU A 136 16.05 3.16 -0.60
C LEU A 136 15.02 4.07 -1.28
N LYS A 137 15.00 4.09 -2.62
CA LYS A 137 14.01 4.85 -3.40
C LYS A 137 12.58 4.39 -3.09
N MET A 138 12.33 3.09 -3.10
CA MET A 138 11.03 2.51 -2.75
C MET A 138 10.63 2.87 -1.32
N PHE A 139 11.54 2.75 -0.37
CA PHE A 139 11.27 3.03 1.04
C PHE A 139 10.95 4.49 1.29
N ILE A 140 11.75 5.41 0.74
CA ILE A 140 11.49 6.86 0.83
C ILE A 140 10.14 7.21 0.18
N ASN A 141 9.80 6.61 -0.95
CA ASN A 141 8.51 6.82 -1.59
C ASN A 141 7.35 6.28 -0.74
N CYS A 142 7.53 5.16 -0.02
CA CYS A 142 6.57 4.70 0.96
C CYS A 142 6.37 5.72 2.08
N LEU A 143 7.44 6.24 2.68
CA LEU A 143 7.35 7.23 3.75
C LEU A 143 6.61 8.50 3.30
N LYS A 144 6.93 9.02 2.11
CA LYS A 144 6.21 10.15 1.50
C LYS A 144 4.73 9.83 1.28
N TRP A 145 4.43 8.65 0.76
CA TRP A 145 3.05 8.22 0.51
C TRP A 145 2.26 8.15 1.80
N ARG A 146 2.84 7.64 2.90
CA ARG A 146 2.18 7.61 4.22
C ARG A 146 1.83 9.00 4.73
N ILE A 147 2.70 9.98 4.49
CA ILE A 147 2.45 11.40 4.82
C ILE A 147 1.28 11.95 3.99
N VAL A 148 1.31 11.72 2.66
CA VAL A 148 0.26 12.20 1.74
C VAL A 148 -1.09 11.56 2.04
N GLU A 149 -1.11 10.25 2.33
CA GLU A 149 -2.31 9.51 2.72
C GLU A 149 -2.76 9.76 4.15
N ARG A 150 -2.02 10.58 4.92
CA ARG A 150 -2.34 10.90 6.33
C ARG A 150 -2.59 9.62 7.14
N MET A 151 -1.74 8.60 6.98
CA MET A 151 -1.92 7.29 7.62
C MET A 151 -2.07 7.40 9.14
N ASP A 152 -1.38 8.36 9.74
CA ASP A 152 -1.45 8.64 11.18
C ASP A 152 -2.86 8.96 11.65
N GLU A 153 -3.63 9.70 10.85
CA GLU A 153 -4.99 10.06 11.17
C GLU A 153 -5.89 8.82 11.25
N LEU A 154 -5.68 7.87 10.33
CA LEU A 154 -6.46 6.63 10.28
C LEU A 154 -6.28 5.75 11.50
N ILE A 155 -5.16 5.84 12.21
CA ILE A 155 -4.86 5.01 13.39
C ILE A 155 -4.99 5.77 14.71
N GLN A 156 -5.09 7.11 14.69
CA GLN A 156 -5.21 7.95 15.88
C GLN A 156 -6.65 8.37 16.18
N LEU A 157 -7.47 8.56 15.14
CA LEU A 157 -8.88 8.87 15.32
C LEU A 157 -9.65 7.63 15.77
N SER A 158 -10.62 7.83 16.66
CA SER A 158 -11.60 6.79 17.00
C SER A 158 -12.51 6.47 15.82
N ASP A 159 -13.16 5.31 15.84
CA ASP A 159 -14.13 4.91 14.82
C ASP A 159 -15.24 5.97 14.60
N GLN A 160 -15.66 6.64 15.67
CA GLN A 160 -16.68 7.71 15.60
C GLN A 160 -16.16 8.96 14.90
N GLU A 161 -14.91 9.35 15.16
CA GLU A 161 -14.28 10.49 14.49
C GLU A 161 -13.99 10.19 13.01
N LEU A 162 -13.58 8.96 12.70
CA LEU A 162 -13.42 8.50 11.32
C LEU A 162 -14.75 8.50 10.58
N ASP A 163 -15.84 8.05 11.18
CA ASP A 163 -17.17 8.08 10.57
C ASP A 163 -17.70 9.50 10.37
N ALA A 164 -17.46 10.40 11.33
CA ALA A 164 -17.81 11.80 11.21
C ALA A 164 -17.07 12.49 10.05
N LYS A 165 -15.80 12.10 9.82
CA LYS A 165 -14.97 12.67 8.74
C LYS A 165 -15.20 12.01 7.38
N TYR A 166 -15.40 10.70 7.37
CA TYR A 166 -15.58 9.86 6.20
C TYR A 166 -16.95 9.17 6.30
N PRO A 167 -18.02 9.77 5.74
CA PRO A 167 -19.37 9.26 5.92
C PRO A 167 -19.47 7.77 5.57
N LYS A 168 -20.17 7.02 6.42
CA LYS A 168 -20.37 5.56 6.33
C LYS A 168 -19.14 4.70 6.65
N PHE A 169 -18.08 5.24 7.24
CA PHE A 169 -16.90 4.46 7.62
C PHE A 169 -17.23 3.27 8.54
N ILE A 170 -18.04 3.50 9.59
CA ILE A 170 -18.46 2.42 10.51
C ILE A 170 -19.36 1.42 9.79
N GLU A 171 -20.18 1.86 8.84
CA GLU A 171 -20.99 0.98 8.00
C GLU A 171 -20.10 0.03 7.20
N GLN A 172 -19.00 0.52 6.60
CA GLN A 172 -18.02 -0.31 5.90
C GLN A 172 -17.40 -1.37 6.83
N MET A 173 -17.05 -0.97 8.05
CA MET A 173 -16.49 -1.86 9.07
C MET A 173 -17.46 -2.97 9.47
N ARG A 174 -18.74 -2.63 9.64
CA ARG A 174 -19.79 -3.58 10.08
C ARG A 174 -20.31 -4.48 8.96
N MET A 175 -20.22 -4.05 7.70
CA MET A 175 -20.77 -4.80 6.57
C MET A 175 -20.01 -6.10 6.27
N GLY A 176 -18.79 -6.26 6.81
CA GLY A 176 -18.01 -7.48 6.62
C GLY A 176 -17.44 -7.63 5.22
N LYS A 177 -17.20 -6.52 4.50
CA LYS A 177 -16.48 -6.52 3.21
C LYS A 177 -15.07 -7.11 3.35
N GLY A 178 -14.43 -6.92 4.49
CA GLY A 178 -13.12 -7.45 4.81
C GLY A 178 -12.98 -7.69 6.31
N TYR A 179 -12.39 -8.80 6.71
CA TYR A 179 -12.08 -9.08 8.12
C TYR A 179 -10.87 -9.99 8.26
N LEU A 180 -10.21 -9.90 9.43
CA LEU A 180 -9.08 -10.75 9.78
C LEU A 180 -9.58 -12.02 10.45
N ARG A 181 -9.11 -13.18 9.99
CA ARG A 181 -9.54 -14.51 10.43
C ARG A 181 -8.36 -15.37 10.86
N GLY A 182 -7.94 -15.23 12.11
CA GLY A 182 -6.92 -16.09 12.70
C GLY A 182 -5.63 -16.15 11.87
N ALA A 183 -4.92 -17.27 11.98
CA ALA A 183 -3.71 -17.53 11.24
C ALA A 183 -3.68 -18.96 10.70
N ASP A 184 -2.90 -19.18 9.64
CA ASP A 184 -2.61 -20.52 9.15
C ASP A 184 -1.65 -21.28 10.11
N PRO A 185 -1.34 -22.56 9.85
CA PRO A 185 -0.40 -23.33 10.67
C PRO A 185 1.02 -22.73 10.77
N HIS A 186 1.38 -21.78 9.90
CA HIS A 186 2.65 -21.06 9.92
C HIS A 186 2.57 -19.71 10.64
N GLY A 187 1.44 -19.38 11.27
CA GLY A 187 1.25 -18.11 11.98
C GLY A 187 0.98 -16.92 11.07
N ARG A 188 0.75 -17.13 9.76
CA ARG A 188 0.42 -16.06 8.81
C ARG A 188 -1.02 -15.61 9.01
N PRO A 189 -1.28 -14.35 9.40
CA PRO A 189 -2.65 -13.86 9.55
C PRO A 189 -3.40 -13.93 8.23
N MET A 190 -4.68 -14.28 8.28
CA MET A 190 -5.54 -14.33 7.10
C MET A 190 -6.49 -13.12 7.07
N SER A 191 -6.50 -12.39 5.97
CA SER A 191 -7.53 -11.40 5.65
C SER A 191 -8.48 -11.98 4.62
N VAL A 192 -9.78 -11.96 4.92
CA VAL A 192 -10.84 -12.46 4.03
C VAL A 192 -11.59 -11.25 3.49
N ILE A 193 -11.66 -11.13 2.16
CA ILE A 193 -12.37 -10.07 1.47
C ILE A 193 -13.60 -10.66 0.76
N ASN A 194 -14.78 -10.28 1.20
CA ASN A 194 -16.06 -10.67 0.62
C ASN A 194 -16.45 -9.67 -0.48
N THR A 195 -16.21 -10.02 -1.74
CA THR A 195 -16.45 -9.07 -2.85
C THR A 195 -17.93 -8.89 -3.15
N ARG A 196 -18.80 -9.84 -2.79
CA ARG A 196 -20.27 -9.74 -2.95
C ARG A 196 -20.90 -8.54 -2.24
N PHE A 197 -20.26 -8.06 -1.17
CA PHE A 197 -20.72 -6.88 -0.40
C PHE A 197 -20.10 -5.57 -0.90
N HIS A 198 -19.23 -5.63 -1.92
CA HIS A 198 -18.68 -4.42 -2.50
C HIS A 198 -19.60 -3.85 -3.56
N PHE A 199 -20.34 -2.79 -3.25
CA PHE A 199 -21.02 -1.99 -4.26
C PHE A 199 -20.43 -0.59 -4.27
N LYS A 200 -20.05 -0.12 -5.45
CA LYS A 200 -19.36 1.18 -5.62
C LYS A 200 -20.23 2.37 -5.19
N GLY A 201 -21.55 2.27 -5.37
CA GLY A 201 -22.51 3.34 -5.06
C GLY A 201 -22.87 3.49 -3.59
N ASP A 202 -22.53 2.52 -2.74
CA ASP A 202 -22.97 2.49 -1.34
C ASP A 202 -22.21 3.48 -0.47
N GLN A 203 -20.99 3.88 -0.86
CA GLN A 203 -20.13 4.77 -0.08
C GLN A 203 -19.32 5.72 -0.96
N PRO A 204 -18.90 6.88 -0.43
CA PRO A 204 -17.94 7.74 -1.12
C PRO A 204 -16.64 6.98 -1.42
N ALA A 205 -16.04 7.28 -2.57
CA ALA A 205 -14.80 6.64 -3.01
C ALA A 205 -13.64 6.86 -2.02
N GLU A 206 -13.58 8.04 -1.38
CA GLU A 206 -12.60 8.31 -0.34
C GLU A 206 -12.86 7.45 0.91
N THR A 207 -14.11 7.25 1.32
CA THR A 207 -14.44 6.42 2.51
C THR A 207 -13.94 5.00 2.33
N ILE A 208 -14.21 4.36 1.18
CA ILE A 208 -13.74 2.98 0.97
C ILE A 208 -12.21 2.89 0.88
N HIS A 209 -11.56 3.88 0.27
CA HIS A 209 -10.10 3.98 0.23
C HIS A 209 -9.50 4.10 1.64
N ARG A 210 -10.01 5.01 2.46
CA ARG A 210 -9.58 5.23 3.85
C ARG A 210 -9.84 3.99 4.72
N PHE A 211 -11.00 3.36 4.55
CA PHE A 211 -11.35 2.12 5.26
C PHE A 211 -10.39 0.97 4.93
N THR A 212 -10.02 0.80 3.66
CA THR A 212 -9.03 -0.21 3.27
C THR A 212 -7.68 0.05 3.91
N LEU A 213 -7.17 1.27 3.85
CA LEU A 213 -5.88 1.63 4.45
C LEU A 213 -5.88 1.45 5.96
N HIS A 214 -6.96 1.87 6.64
CA HIS A 214 -7.16 1.63 8.07
C HIS A 214 -7.13 0.13 8.40
N THR A 215 -7.87 -0.69 7.64
CA THR A 215 -7.91 -2.15 7.83
C THR A 215 -6.52 -2.77 7.65
N MET A 216 -5.75 -2.32 6.65
CA MET A 216 -4.38 -2.81 6.43
C MET A 216 -3.44 -2.43 7.58
N GLU A 217 -3.54 -1.22 8.13
CA GLU A 217 -2.75 -0.85 9.32
C GLU A 217 -3.14 -1.61 10.56
N CYS A 218 -4.45 -1.74 10.83
CA CYS A 218 -4.92 -2.53 11.97
C CYS A 218 -4.49 -4.00 11.84
N GLY A 219 -4.45 -4.53 10.61
CA GLY A 219 -3.97 -5.88 10.32
C GLY A 219 -2.53 -6.14 10.73
N ARG A 220 -1.67 -5.10 10.80
CA ARG A 220 -0.28 -5.27 11.27
C ARG A 220 -0.22 -5.66 12.74
N MET A 221 -1.21 -5.26 13.56
CA MET A 221 -1.25 -5.57 14.99
C MET A 221 -1.47 -7.06 15.28
N VAL A 222 -1.96 -7.83 14.31
CA VAL A 222 -2.20 -9.27 14.47
C VAL A 222 -1.11 -10.12 13.83
N VAL A 223 -0.06 -9.51 13.27
CA VAL A 223 1.09 -10.21 12.70
C VAL A 223 2.02 -10.65 13.84
N PRO A 224 2.23 -11.95 14.07
CA PRO A 224 3.14 -12.41 15.12
C PRO A 224 4.59 -12.05 14.82
N GLU A 225 5.41 -11.94 15.87
CA GLU A 225 6.85 -11.78 15.73
C GLU A 225 7.45 -12.91 14.86
N GLY A 226 8.39 -12.55 13.98
CA GLY A 226 9.00 -13.48 13.01
C GLY A 226 8.13 -13.80 11.78
N THR A 227 6.85 -13.41 11.79
CA THR A 227 5.98 -13.50 10.62
C THR A 227 6.05 -12.21 9.82
N GLU A 228 6.32 -12.34 8.53
CA GLU A 228 6.44 -11.20 7.62
C GLU A 228 5.41 -11.23 6.48
N ASN A 229 4.68 -12.33 6.36
CA ASN A 229 3.72 -12.57 5.28
C ASN A 229 2.30 -12.69 5.84
N VAL A 230 1.35 -12.17 5.10
CA VAL A 230 -0.10 -12.35 5.35
C VAL A 230 -0.72 -13.13 4.21
N ILE A 231 -1.89 -13.71 4.46
CA ILE A 231 -2.71 -14.37 3.45
C ILE A 231 -3.90 -13.46 3.17
N VAL A 232 -4.17 -13.16 1.90
CA VAL A 232 -5.38 -12.45 1.49
C VAL A 232 -6.23 -13.38 0.65
N LEU A 233 -7.44 -13.67 1.11
CA LEU A 233 -8.42 -14.51 0.42
C LEU A 233 -9.52 -13.61 -0.14
N PHE A 234 -9.63 -13.58 -1.46
CA PHE A 234 -10.76 -12.94 -2.15
C PHE A 234 -11.84 -13.98 -2.39
N ASP A 235 -12.96 -13.86 -1.66
CA ASP A 235 -14.15 -14.67 -1.90
C ASP A 235 -14.96 -14.03 -3.02
N LEU A 236 -14.92 -14.68 -4.20
CA LEU A 236 -15.60 -14.24 -5.41
C LEU A 236 -17.00 -14.86 -5.57
N SER A 237 -17.50 -15.59 -4.58
CA SER A 237 -18.85 -16.14 -4.64
C SER A 237 -19.86 -15.00 -4.69
N ASP A 238 -20.77 -15.04 -5.67
CA ASP A 238 -21.75 -13.99 -5.98
C ASP A 238 -21.15 -12.64 -6.41
N PHE A 239 -19.89 -12.63 -6.86
CA PHE A 239 -19.30 -11.47 -7.50
C PHE A 239 -19.87 -11.26 -8.91
N GLY A 240 -20.40 -10.07 -9.18
CA GLY A 240 -20.91 -9.67 -10.49
C GLY A 240 -20.44 -8.29 -10.94
N LEU A 241 -20.91 -7.84 -12.11
CA LEU A 241 -20.54 -6.55 -12.69
C LEU A 241 -20.84 -5.35 -11.77
N GLN A 242 -21.92 -5.43 -10.99
CA GLN A 242 -22.29 -4.43 -9.99
C GLN A 242 -21.25 -4.25 -8.87
N ASN A 243 -20.40 -5.27 -8.66
CA ASN A 243 -19.35 -5.25 -7.66
C ASN A 243 -18.00 -4.79 -8.21
N MET A 244 -17.86 -4.62 -9.53
CA MET A 244 -16.59 -4.27 -10.16
C MET A 244 -16.20 -2.82 -9.84
N ASP A 245 -14.97 -2.64 -9.36
CA ASP A 245 -14.40 -1.33 -9.04
C ASP A 245 -12.90 -1.30 -9.35
N TRP A 246 -12.57 -0.85 -10.56
CA TRP A 246 -11.18 -0.74 -11.02
C TRP A 246 -10.33 0.20 -10.17
N GLY A 247 -10.93 1.25 -9.60
CA GLY A 247 -10.23 2.14 -8.68
C GLY A 247 -9.76 1.41 -7.43
N PHE A 248 -10.63 0.56 -6.89
CA PHE A 248 -10.34 -0.27 -5.71
C PHE A 248 -9.30 -1.36 -6.00
N VAL A 249 -9.38 -2.01 -7.16
CA VAL A 249 -8.37 -3.01 -7.58
C VAL A 249 -6.99 -2.36 -7.71
N ARG A 250 -6.90 -1.18 -8.34
CA ARG A 250 -5.63 -0.44 -8.47
C ARG A 250 -5.06 -0.04 -7.11
N LEU A 251 -5.90 0.32 -6.14
CA LEU A 251 -5.46 0.60 -4.78
C LEU A 251 -4.75 -0.61 -4.16
N PHE A 252 -5.35 -1.80 -4.25
CA PHE A 252 -4.73 -3.02 -3.72
C PHE A 252 -3.39 -3.34 -4.38
N VAL A 253 -3.32 -3.24 -5.71
CA VAL A 253 -2.07 -3.46 -6.45
C VAL A 253 -0.99 -2.49 -5.97
N GLN A 254 -1.31 -1.19 -5.87
CA GLN A 254 -0.37 -0.19 -5.39
C GLN A 254 0.09 -0.47 -3.95
N CYS A 255 -0.83 -0.85 -3.07
CA CYS A 255 -0.51 -1.18 -1.68
C CYS A 255 0.48 -2.34 -1.60
N PHE A 256 0.21 -3.47 -2.27
CA PHE A 256 1.07 -4.65 -2.21
C PHE A 256 2.41 -4.49 -2.94
N GLU A 257 2.45 -3.74 -4.05
CA GLU A 257 3.67 -3.59 -4.85
C GLU A 257 4.67 -2.58 -4.24
N SER A 258 4.14 -1.51 -3.63
CA SER A 258 4.94 -0.32 -3.31
C SER A 258 5.00 0.05 -1.83
N TYR A 259 3.97 -0.28 -1.04
CA TYR A 259 3.79 0.32 0.29
C TYR A 259 3.74 -0.69 1.44
N PHE A 260 3.27 -1.91 1.18
CA PHE A 260 3.23 -3.04 2.11
C PHE A 260 3.94 -4.27 1.50
N PRO A 261 5.26 -4.20 1.27
CA PRO A 261 6.04 -5.31 0.73
C PRO A 261 6.20 -6.48 1.71
#